data_AF-A0A382V740-F1
#
_entry.id   AF-A0A382V740-F1
#
_cell.length_a   1.000
_cell.length_b   1.000
_cell.length_c   1.000
_cell.angle_alpha   90.00
_cell.angle_beta   90.00
_cell.angle_gamma   90.00
#
_symmetry.space_group_name_H-M   'P 1'
#
loop_
_entity.id
_entity.type
_entity.pdbx_description
1 polymer ?
#
loop_
_entity_poly.entity_id
_entity_poly.type
_entity_poly.pdbx_seq_one_letter_code
_entity_poly.pdbx_strand_id
1 'polypeptide(L)'
;MESIFSLNNLFTLGMLTLLQAVLGFDNLLYISLESKRAPISQQAMVRRWGIGIAIVLRIILLFVLINIIQYFQDPLFDISIQGVISSSLNLHSIIVFIGGVFIL
;
A
#
# COMPACT_ATOMS: atom_id res chain seq x y z
N MET A 1 3.75 23.01 -8.43
CA MET A 1 3.16 22.67 -7.13
C MET A 1 1.66 22.74 -7.29
N GLU A 2 0.98 21.61 -7.50
CA GLU A 2 -0.48 21.62 -7.42
C GLU A 2 -0.88 22.02 -5.99
N SER A 3 -1.84 22.93 -5.86
CA SER A 3 -2.39 23.27 -4.56
C SER A 3 -2.96 22.00 -3.92
N ILE A 4 -2.52 21.68 -2.71
CA ILE A 4 -3.09 20.58 -1.90
C ILE A 4 -4.60 20.81 -1.70
N PHE A 5 -5.03 22.07 -1.75
CA PHE A 5 -6.43 22.49 -1.63
C PHE A 5 -7.17 22.58 -2.98
N SER A 6 -6.71 21.90 -4.04
CA SER A 6 -7.51 21.77 -5.26
C SER A 6 -8.72 20.85 -5.02
N LEU A 7 -9.84 21.13 -5.69
CA LEU A 7 -11.06 20.30 -5.59
C LEU A 7 -10.79 18.83 -5.98
N ASN A 8 -9.96 18.61 -7.00
CA ASN A 8 -9.56 17.28 -7.44
C ASN A 8 -8.77 16.54 -6.35
N ASN A 9 -7.83 17.22 -5.69
CA ASN A 9 -7.01 16.61 -4.64
C ASN A 9 -7.83 16.29 -3.39
N LEU A 10 -8.77 17.17 -3.01
CA LEU A 10 -9.71 16.89 -1.92
C LEU A 10 -10.62 15.71 -2.24
N PHE A 11 -11.11 15.60 -3.48
CA PHE A 11 -11.90 14.46 -3.92
C PHE A 11 -11.09 13.15 -3.87
N THR A 12 -9.88 13.15 -4.42
CA THR A 12 -8.98 11.99 -4.36
C THR A 12 -8.66 11.59 -2.92
N LEU A 13 -8.35 12.54 -2.04
CA LEU A 13 -8.11 12.28 -0.61
C LEU A 13 -9.35 11.67 0.05
N GLY A 14 -10.54 12.18 -0.25
CA GLY A 14 -11.81 11.62 0.22
C GLY A 14 -12.00 10.17 -0.24
N MET A 15 -11.81 9.90 -1.54
CA MET A 15 -11.91 8.55 -2.09
C MET A 15 -10.91 7.57 -1.46
N LEU A 16 -9.64 7.98 -1.32
CA LEU A 16 -8.61 7.16 -0.68
C LEU A 16 -8.92 6.91 0.80
N THR A 17 -9.45 7.92 1.51
CA THR A 17 -9.84 7.79 2.92
C THR A 17 -11.01 6.81 3.07
N LEU A 18 -12.02 6.89 2.19
CA LEU A 18 -13.15 5.96 2.19
C LEU A 18 -12.70 4.52 1.91
N LEU A 19 -11.86 4.30 0.89
CA LEU A 19 -11.30 2.99 0.60
C LEU A 19 -10.49 2.43 1.77
N GLN A 20 -9.66 3.26 2.40
CA GLN A 20 -8.88 2.86 3.57
C GLN A 20 -9.74 2.56 4.79
N ALA A 21 -10.87 3.27 4.96
CA ALA A 21 -11.83 3.00 6.01
C ALA A 21 -12.48 1.63 5.81
N VAL A 22 -12.97 1.32 4.60
CA VAL A 22 -13.57 0.00 4.29
C VAL A 22 -12.57 -1.13 4.47
N LEU A 23 -11.38 -1.02 3.86
CA LEU A 23 -10.33 -2.05 3.96
C LEU A 23 -9.75 -2.17 5.37
N GLY A 24 -9.73 -1.08 6.13
CA GLY A 24 -9.25 -1.05 7.53
C GLY A 24 -10.28 -1.55 8.53
N PHE A 25 -11.57 -1.43 8.21
CA PHE A 25 -12.68 -1.79 9.07
C PHE A 25 -12.70 -3.28 9.37
N ASP A 26 -12.49 -4.13 8.36
CA ASP A 26 -12.47 -5.59 8.54
C ASP A 26 -11.39 -6.03 9.55
N ASN A 27 -10.20 -5.42 9.47
CA ASN A 27 -9.08 -5.72 10.37
C ASN A 27 -9.37 -5.26 11.81
N LEU A 28 -9.97 -4.08 12.00
CA LEU A 28 -10.35 -3.58 13.32
C LEU A 28 -11.52 -4.38 13.92
N LEU A 29 -12.48 -4.79 13.10
CA LEU A 29 -13.58 -5.65 13.51
C LEU A 29 -13.06 -6.99 14.01
N TYR A 30 -12.14 -7.63 13.29
CA TYR A 30 -11.54 -8.89 13.72
C TYR A 30 -10.90 -8.78 15.12
N ILE A 31 -10.07 -7.75 15.33
CA ILE A 31 -9.43 -7.49 16.65
C ILE A 31 -10.47 -7.21 17.73
N SER A 32 -11.51 -6.44 17.39
CA SER A 32 -12.61 -6.10 18.29
C SER A 32 -13.43 -7.32 18.72
N LEU A 33 -13.59 -8.31 17.83
CA LEU A 33 -14.26 -9.57 18.10
C LEU A 33 -13.37 -10.52 18.92
N GLU A 34 -12.10 -10.65 18.54
CA GLU A 34 -11.16 -11.54 19.23
C GLU A 34 -10.86 -11.07 20.65
N SER A 35 -10.77 -9.76 20.87
CA SER A 35 -10.63 -9.19 22.23
C SER A 35 -11.82 -9.47 23.15
N LYS A 36 -13.02 -9.81 22.63
CA LYS A 36 -14.16 -10.24 23.46
C LYS A 36 -14.02 -11.67 23.97
N ARG A 37 -13.13 -12.48 23.37
CA ARG A 37 -12.82 -13.84 23.84
C ARG A 37 -11.81 -13.83 24.99
N ALA A 38 -11.13 -12.70 25.23
CA ALA A 38 -10.21 -12.54 26.35
C ALA A 38 -10.95 -12.39 27.70
N PRO A 39 -10.30 -12.67 28.83
CA PRO A 39 -10.87 -12.46 30.17
C PRO A 39 -11.38 -11.03 30.35
N ILE A 40 -12.55 -10.86 30.97
CA ILE A 40 -13.26 -9.57 31.09
C ILE A 40 -12.35 -8.44 31.63
N SER A 41 -11.47 -8.76 32.58
CA SER A 41 -10.51 -7.83 33.17
C SER A 41 -9.43 -7.33 32.19
N GLN A 42 -9.15 -8.08 31.12
CA GLN A 42 -8.08 -7.79 30.15
C GLN A 42 -8.59 -7.37 28.77
N GLN A 43 -9.89 -7.49 28.47
CA GLN A 43 -10.45 -7.18 27.14
C GLN A 43 -10.11 -5.76 26.66
N ALA A 44 -10.19 -4.78 27.56
CA ALA A 44 -9.87 -3.38 27.23
C ALA A 44 -8.39 -3.21 26.86
N MET A 45 -7.50 -3.90 27.58
CA MET A 45 -6.06 -3.88 27.32
C MET A 45 -5.75 -4.56 25.97
N VAL A 46 -6.27 -5.78 25.76
CA VAL A 46 -6.07 -6.55 24.51
C VAL A 46 -6.57 -5.77 23.29
N ARG A 47 -7.73 -5.12 23.40
CA ARG A 47 -8.29 -4.30 22.31
C ARG A 47 -7.41 -3.08 22.00
N ARG A 48 -6.96 -2.34 23.01
CA ARG A 48 -6.12 -1.14 22.82
C ARG A 48 -4.76 -1.50 22.22
N TRP A 49 -4.09 -2.52 22.78
CA TRP A 49 -2.81 -2.98 22.26
C TRP A 49 -2.96 -3.63 20.87
N GLY A 50 -4.00 -4.44 20.65
CA GLY A 50 -4.28 -5.05 19.36
C GLY A 50 -4.50 -4.00 18.27
N ILE A 51 -5.33 -2.99 18.51
CA ILE A 51 -5.57 -1.89 17.56
C ILE A 51 -4.28 -1.07 17.36
N GLY A 52 -3.58 -0.71 18.44
CA GLY A 52 -2.35 0.06 18.36
C GLY A 52 -1.27 -0.64 17.53
N ILE A 53 -1.02 -1.92 17.80
CA ILE A 53 -0.06 -2.75 17.06
C ILE A 53 -0.50 -2.89 15.59
N ALA A 54 -1.78 -3.12 15.33
CA ALA A 54 -2.29 -3.27 13.96
C ALA A 54 -2.08 -2.00 13.12
N ILE A 55 -2.32 -0.81 13.69
CA ILE A 55 -2.08 0.46 13.00
C ILE A 55 -0.59 0.66 12.74
N VAL A 56 0.27 0.41 13.73
CA VAL A 56 1.73 0.52 13.58
C VAL A 56 2.25 -0.41 12.49
N LEU A 57 1.84 -1.68 12.53
CA LEU A 57 2.21 -2.69 11.53
C LEU A 57 1.74 -2.28 10.14
N ARG A 58 0.53 -1.70 10.01
CA ARG A 58 0.03 -1.15 8.74
C ARG A 58 0.94 -0.05 8.19
N ILE A 59 1.36 0.90 9.02
CA ILE A 59 2.26 1.99 8.61
C ILE A 59 3.61 1.42 8.14
N ILE A 60 4.18 0.47 8.89
CA ILE A 60 5.43 -0.21 8.53
C ILE A 60 5.29 -0.93 7.18
N LEU A 61 4.23 -1.73 7.02
CA LEU A 61 3.97 -2.45 5.78
C LEU A 61 3.77 -1.50 4.59
N LEU A 62 3.09 -0.38 4.78
CA LEU A 62 2.96 0.64 3.72
C LEU A 62 4.32 1.21 3.32
N PHE A 63 5.18 1.50 4.29
CA PHE A 63 6.54 2.00 4.01
C PHE A 63 7.36 0.95 3.25
N VAL A 64 7.33 -0.30 3.70
CA VAL A 64 7.98 -1.43 3.02
C VAL A 64 7.46 -1.57 1.60
N LEU A 65 6.14 -1.54 1.40
CA LEU A 65 5.51 -1.64 0.09
C LEU A 65 5.96 -0.52 -0.84
N ILE A 66 5.99 0.72 -0.37
CA ILE A 66 6.44 1.88 -1.17
C ILE A 66 7.92 1.71 -1.57
N ASN A 67 8.79 1.31 -0.63
CA ASN A 67 10.20 1.08 -0.91
C ASN A 67 10.41 -0.06 -1.92
N ILE A 68 9.65 -1.15 -1.79
CA ILE A 68 9.65 -2.25 -2.75
C ILE A 68 9.20 -1.74 -4.12
N ILE A 69 8.08 -1.03 -4.22
CA ILE A 69 7.60 -0.50 -5.50
C ILE A 69 8.65 0.39 -6.15
N GLN A 70 9.34 1.24 -5.37
CA GLN A 70 10.45 2.07 -5.88
C GLN A 70 11.59 1.21 -6.42
N TYR A 71 12.05 0.20 -5.66
CA TYR A 71 13.10 -0.72 -6.11
C TYR A 71 12.71 -1.48 -7.40
N PHE A 72 11.44 -1.83 -7.56
CA PHE A 72 10.93 -2.49 -8.79
C PHE A 72 10.77 -1.53 -9.98
N GLN A 73 10.67 -0.22 -9.71
CA GLN A 73 10.66 0.84 -10.71
C GLN A 73 12.07 1.34 -11.04
N ASP A 74 13.08 1.07 -10.22
CA ASP A 74 14.47 1.39 -10.56
C ASP A 74 14.94 0.54 -11.75
N PRO A 75 15.66 1.14 -12.72
CA PRO A 75 16.16 0.42 -13.87
C PRO A 75 17.29 -0.55 -13.48
N LEU A 76 17.05 -1.84 -13.66
CA LEU A 76 18.06 -2.88 -13.43
C LEU A 76 19.13 -2.90 -14.53
N PHE A 77 18.73 -2.53 -15.75
CA PHE A 77 19.63 -2.38 -16.90
C PHE A 77 19.28 -1.08 -17.63
N ASP A 78 20.24 -0.15 -17.63
CA ASP A 78 20.17 1.09 -18.41
C ASP A 78 21.07 0.92 -19.64
N ILE A 79 20.48 0.48 -20.76
CA ILE A 79 21.22 0.34 -22.01
C ILE A 79 20.96 1.61 -22.82
N SER A 80 21.75 2.65 -22.54
CA SER A 80 21.76 3.88 -23.34
C SER A 80 22.79 3.74 -24.47
N ILE A 81 22.38 3.21 -25.62
CA ILE A 81 23.22 3.28 -26.83
C ILE A 81 22.93 4.63 -27.49
N GLN A 82 23.99 5.43 -27.67
CA GLN A 82 23.99 6.79 -28.22
C GLN A 82 22.93 7.00 -29.32
N GLY A 83 21.85 7.71 -28.97
CA GLY A 83 21.00 8.46 -29.91
C GLY A 83 19.91 7.72 -30.68
N VAL A 84 19.64 6.43 -30.44
CA VAL A 84 18.59 5.70 -31.22
C VAL A 84 17.54 5.02 -30.35
N ILE A 85 17.93 4.32 -29.28
CA ILE A 85 16.99 3.59 -28.39
C ILE A 85 17.49 3.70 -26.95
N SER A 86 16.69 4.33 -26.09
CA SER A 86 16.84 4.30 -24.63
C SER A 86 15.84 3.29 -24.07
N SER A 87 16.32 2.13 -23.64
CA SER A 87 15.49 1.09 -23.01
C SER A 87 15.98 0.87 -21.58
N SER A 88 15.20 1.37 -20.63
CA SER A 88 15.33 1.05 -19.21
C SER A 88 14.53 -0.23 -18.95
N LEU A 89 15.22 -1.36 -18.78
CA LEU A 89 14.55 -2.62 -18.45
C LEU A 89 14.39 -2.72 -16.93
N ASN A 90 13.15 -2.51 -16.48
CA ASN A 90 12.78 -2.59 -15.07
C ASN A 90 11.97 -3.88 -14.86
N LEU A 91 11.99 -4.43 -13.64
CA LEU A 91 11.20 -5.63 -13.32
C LEU A 91 9.70 -5.42 -13.58
N HIS A 92 9.20 -4.20 -13.35
CA HIS A 92 7.83 -3.82 -13.71
C HIS A 92 7.53 -4.05 -15.20
N SER A 93 8.43 -3.64 -16.09
CA SER A 93 8.28 -3.79 -17.54
C SER A 93 8.21 -5.26 -17.96
N ILE A 94 8.98 -6.13 -17.30
CA ILE A 94 8.95 -7.58 -17.54
C ILE A 94 7.60 -8.18 -17.11
N ILE A 95 7.09 -7.79 -15.94
CA ILE A 95 5.79 -8.29 -15.43
C ILE A 95 4.64 -7.85 -16.35
N VAL A 96 4.63 -6.58 -16.79
CA VAL A 96 3.61 -6.07 -17.71
C VAL A 96 3.69 -6.76 -19.08
N PHE A 97 4.90 -7.01 -19.58
CA PHE A 97 5.09 -7.72 -20.84
C PHE A 97 4.58 -9.17 -20.76
N ILE A 98 4.94 -9.91 -19.70
CA ILE A 98 4.43 -11.28 -19.48
C ILE A 98 2.91 -11.27 -19.28
N GLY A 99 2.37 -10.33 -18.50
CA GLY A 99 0.93 -10.17 -18.30
C GLY A 99 0.18 -9.85 -19.59
N GLY A 100 0.77 -9.04 -20.48
CA GLY A 100 0.21 -8.74 -21.80
C GLY A 100 0.22 -9.96 -22.73
N VAL A 101 1.29 -10.75 -22.72
CA VAL A 101 1.37 -12.02 -23.47
C VAL A 101 0.38 -13.06 -22.94
N PHE A 102 0.12 -13.10 -21.63
CA PHE A 102 -0.87 -14.00 -21.03
C PHE A 102 -2.31 -13.73 -21.50
N ILE A 103 -2.62 -12.49 -21.90
CA ILE A 103 -3.97 -12.08 -22.34
C ILE A 103 -4.22 -12.43 -23.83
N LEU A 104 -3.16 -12.63 -24.62
CA LEU A 104 -3.23 -13.03 -26.04
C LEU A 104 -3.34 -14.56 -26.21
#